data_AF-A0A6L6R5I1-F1
#
_entry.id   AF-A0A6L6R5I1-F1
#
_cell.length_a   1.000
_cell.length_b   1.000
_cell.length_c   1.000
_cell.angle_alpha   90.00
_cell.angle_beta   90.00
_cell.angle_gamma   90.00
#
_symmetry.space_group_name_H-M   'P 1'
#
loop_
_entity.id
_entity.type
_entity.pdbx_description
1 polymer ?
#
loop_
_entity_poly.entity_id
_entity_poly.type
_entity_poly.pdbx_seq_one_letter_code
_entity_poly.pdbx_strand_id
1 'polypeptide(L)'
;PLGIAEWPCEVGYDLDAVLPTVDAVMMLRVQAERMKAAYFPSANEYSRAYGLDARRSRMLAGHAIVLHPGPMNRGMEISADVADSDRSVIVEQVANGVSIRMAVLYLLLGGHTKEQV
;
A
#
# COMPACT_ATOMS: atom_id res chain seq x y z
N PRO A 1 -2.88 10.35 12.54
CA PRO A 1 -1.52 10.64 13.08
C PRO A 1 -1.47 12.07 13.60
N LEU A 2 -0.64 12.36 14.62
CA LEU A 2 -0.36 13.75 14.98
C LEU A 2 0.28 14.46 13.78
N GLY A 3 -0.14 15.69 13.50
CA GLY A 3 0.37 16.48 12.36
C GLY A 3 -0.16 16.11 10.98
N ILE A 4 -1.14 15.19 10.86
CA ILE A 4 -1.66 14.77 9.54
C ILE A 4 -2.25 15.95 8.72
N ALA A 5 -2.79 16.97 9.39
CA ALA A 5 -3.38 18.14 8.74
C ALA A 5 -2.34 19.06 8.07
N GLU A 6 -1.05 18.92 8.40
CA GLU A 6 0.04 19.72 7.84
C GLU A 6 0.75 19.03 6.67
N TRP A 7 0.35 17.80 6.33
CA TRP A 7 0.98 17.06 5.25
C TRP A 7 0.61 17.66 3.89
N PRO A 8 1.53 17.66 2.91
CA PRO A 8 1.28 18.18 1.57
C PRO A 8 0.49 17.15 0.73
N CYS A 9 -0.60 16.61 1.27
CA CYS A 9 -1.45 15.62 0.62
C CYS A 9 -2.91 15.78 1.04
N GLU A 10 -3.81 15.28 0.20
CA GLU A 10 -5.23 15.17 0.55
C GLU A 10 -5.44 14.02 1.53
N VAL A 11 -6.32 14.24 2.52
CA VAL A 11 -6.64 13.26 3.56
C VAL A 11 -8.12 12.93 3.46
N GLY A 12 -8.43 11.67 3.14
CA GLY A 12 -9.78 11.14 3.08
C GLY A 12 -10.07 10.15 4.21
N TYR A 13 -11.33 10.13 4.65
CA TYR A 13 -11.85 9.14 5.61
C TYR A 13 -12.90 8.20 4.99
N ASP A 14 -13.25 8.45 3.74
CA ASP A 14 -14.13 7.59 2.95
C ASP A 14 -13.31 7.01 1.80
N LEU A 15 -13.04 5.69 1.88
CA LEU A 15 -12.29 5.00 0.84
C LEU A 15 -13.07 4.99 -0.49
N ASP A 16 -14.38 4.77 -0.45
CA ASP A 16 -15.22 4.62 -1.64
C ASP A 16 -15.21 5.90 -2.49
N ALA A 17 -15.14 7.06 -1.85
CA ALA A 17 -15.07 8.36 -2.54
C ALA A 17 -13.76 8.60 -3.30
N VAL A 18 -12.65 7.98 -2.87
CA VAL A 18 -11.31 8.23 -3.43
C VAL A 18 -10.94 7.21 -4.52
N LEU A 19 -11.47 5.99 -4.45
CA LEU A 19 -11.12 4.92 -5.41
C LEU A 19 -11.27 5.32 -6.90
N PRO A 20 -12.30 6.08 -7.33
CA PRO A 20 -12.44 6.44 -8.75
C PRO A 20 -11.38 7.41 -9.27
N THR A 21 -10.64 8.09 -8.39
CA THR A 21 -9.75 9.20 -8.77
C THR A 21 -8.27 8.82 -8.80
N VAL A 22 -7.92 7.60 -8.37
CA VAL A 22 -6.53 7.16 -8.23
C VAL A 22 -6.08 6.22 -9.35
N ASP A 23 -4.84 6.39 -9.79
CA ASP A 23 -4.18 5.48 -10.75
C ASP A 23 -3.52 4.28 -10.07
N ALA A 24 -3.36 4.34 -8.75
CA ALA A 24 -2.75 3.29 -7.96
C ALA A 24 -3.31 3.32 -6.54
N VAL A 25 -3.59 2.14 -5.97
CA VAL A 25 -4.00 2.01 -4.58
C VAL A 25 -2.98 1.16 -3.82
N MET A 26 -2.32 1.77 -2.84
CA MET A 26 -1.41 1.08 -1.92
C MET A 26 -2.17 0.74 -0.64
N MET A 27 -2.56 -0.52 -0.50
CA MET A 27 -3.12 -1.03 0.75
C MET A 27 -1.99 -1.28 1.74
N LEU A 28 -2.26 -1.08 3.03
CA LEU A 28 -1.29 -1.29 4.10
C LEU A 28 -1.79 -2.34 5.09
N ARG A 29 -0.83 -3.06 5.67
CA ARG A 29 -1.11 -4.10 6.65
C ARG A 29 -1.68 -3.48 7.92
N VAL A 30 -2.84 -3.97 8.35
CA VAL A 30 -3.33 -3.68 9.70
C VAL A 30 -2.49 -4.45 10.72
N GLN A 31 -1.87 -3.73 11.65
CA GLN A 31 -1.02 -4.30 12.71
C GLN A 31 -1.83 -4.49 14.00
N ALA A 32 -2.87 -5.31 13.95
CA ALA A 32 -3.77 -5.55 15.09
C ALA A 32 -3.00 -5.97 16.37
N GLU A 33 -1.86 -6.65 16.22
CA GLU A 33 -1.00 -7.07 17.32
C GLU A 33 -0.45 -5.90 18.15
N ARG A 34 -0.43 -4.67 17.62
CA ARG A 34 0.06 -3.46 18.28
C ARG A 34 -1.04 -2.65 18.95
N MET A 35 -2.30 -3.06 18.82
CA MET A 35 -3.46 -2.23 19.17
C MET A 35 -4.15 -2.70 20.47
N LYS A 36 -3.49 -3.53 21.28
CA LYS A 36 -4.04 -4.11 22.52
C LYS A 36 -4.54 -3.11 23.57
N ALA A 37 -4.07 -1.86 23.52
CA ALA A 37 -4.42 -0.80 24.46
C ALA A 37 -5.45 0.21 23.91
N ALA A 38 -5.91 0.05 22.66
CA ALA A 38 -6.89 0.92 22.01
C ALA A 38 -8.09 0.10 21.54
N TYR A 39 -9.27 0.72 21.50
CA TYR A 39 -10.42 0.11 20.86
C TYR A 39 -10.16 0.07 19.35
N PHE A 40 -9.90 -1.12 18.81
CA PHE A 40 -9.70 -1.31 17.39
C PHE A 40 -10.88 -2.10 16.81
N PRO A 41 -11.42 -1.72 15.63
CA PRO A 41 -12.52 -2.45 15.01
C PRO A 41 -12.18 -3.92 14.80
N SER A 42 -13.21 -4.76 14.83
CA SER A 42 -13.08 -6.15 14.37
C SER A 42 -12.62 -6.20 12.92
N ALA A 43 -12.04 -7.33 12.49
CA ALA A 43 -11.62 -7.52 11.10
C ALA A 43 -12.78 -7.27 10.11
N ASN A 44 -14.00 -7.68 10.46
CA ASN A 44 -15.19 -7.46 9.64
C ASN A 44 -15.58 -5.97 9.55
N GLU A 45 -15.53 -5.24 10.67
CA GLU A 45 -15.84 -3.80 10.67
C GLU A 45 -14.80 -3.03 9.86
N TYR A 46 -13.51 -3.35 10.04
CA TYR A 46 -12.44 -2.75 9.25
C TYR A 46 -12.59 -3.07 7.77
N SER A 47 -12.83 -4.34 7.41
CA SER A 47 -13.00 -4.76 6.02
C SER A 47 -14.17 -4.03 5.36
N ARG A 48 -15.30 -3.90 6.04
CA ARG A 48 -16.45 -3.13 5.55
C ARG A 48 -16.14 -1.66 5.36
N ALA A 49 -15.39 -1.04 6.26
CA ALA A 49 -15.09 0.39 6.18
C ALA A 49 -13.96 0.72 5.19
N TYR A 50 -12.89 -0.08 5.19
CA TYR A 50 -11.62 0.25 4.52
C TYR A 50 -10.96 -0.92 3.78
N GLY A 51 -11.52 -2.12 3.80
CA GLY A 51 -10.97 -3.27 3.08
C GLY A 51 -11.19 -3.14 1.57
N LEU A 52 -10.16 -3.45 0.77
CA LEU A 52 -10.26 -3.48 -0.69
C LEU A 52 -10.80 -4.84 -1.16
N ASP A 53 -12.12 -4.90 -1.39
CA ASP A 53 -12.84 -6.04 -1.94
C ASP A 53 -13.04 -5.92 -3.46
N ALA A 54 -13.53 -6.97 -4.13
CA ALA A 54 -13.81 -6.91 -5.56
C ALA A 54 -14.84 -5.85 -5.94
N ARG A 55 -15.79 -5.48 -5.05
CA ARG A 55 -16.75 -4.41 -5.33
C ARG A 55 -16.03 -3.07 -5.44
N ARG A 56 -15.15 -2.76 -4.49
CA ARG A 56 -14.31 -1.56 -4.48
C ARG A 56 -13.26 -1.56 -5.58
N SER A 57 -12.66 -2.71 -5.88
CA SER A 57 -11.71 -2.84 -6.98
C SER A 57 -12.33 -2.45 -8.33
N ARG A 58 -13.62 -2.74 -8.55
CA ARG A 58 -14.36 -2.29 -9.74
C ARG A 58 -14.62 -0.79 -9.81
N MET A 59 -14.46 -0.06 -8.70
CA MET A 59 -14.59 1.40 -8.67
C MET A 59 -13.32 2.11 -9.15
N LEU A 60 -12.17 1.41 -9.12
CA LEU A 60 -10.91 1.94 -9.61
C LEU A 60 -10.98 2.16 -11.12
N ALA A 61 -10.21 3.15 -11.60
CA ALA A 61 -10.03 3.39 -13.02
C ALA A 61 -9.55 2.12 -13.76
N GLY A 62 -9.83 2.04 -15.06
CA GLY A 62 -9.56 0.87 -15.90
C GLY A 62 -8.11 0.39 -15.86
N HIS A 63 -7.18 1.35 -15.77
CA HIS A 63 -5.73 1.17 -15.76
C HIS A 63 -5.11 1.15 -14.37
N ALA A 64 -5.91 1.33 -13.32
CA ALA A 64 -5.37 1.48 -11.97
C ALA A 64 -4.80 0.16 -11.44
N ILE A 65 -3.69 0.26 -10.72
CA ILE A 65 -2.97 -0.89 -10.15
C ILE A 65 -3.14 -1.00 -8.63
N VAL A 66 -3.03 -2.22 -8.11
CA VAL A 66 -3.08 -2.51 -6.68
C VAL A 66 -1.69 -2.87 -6.17
N LEU A 67 -1.28 -2.19 -5.10
CA LEU A 67 0.00 -2.36 -4.42
C LEU A 67 -0.21 -2.71 -2.95
N HIS A 68 0.77 -3.40 -2.37
CA HIS A 68 0.80 -3.72 -0.95
C HIS A 68 2.23 -4.13 -0.54
N PRO A 69 2.84 -3.55 0.51
CA PRO A 69 4.23 -3.84 0.87
C PRO A 69 4.46 -5.24 1.46
N GLY A 70 3.40 -5.84 2.00
CA GLY A 70 3.41 -7.18 2.59
C GLY A 70 4.03 -7.21 4.01
N PRO A 71 3.84 -8.31 4.76
CA PRO A 71 2.82 -9.34 4.57
C PRO A 71 1.40 -8.73 4.66
N MET A 72 0.40 -9.37 4.07
CA MET A 72 -1.00 -8.87 4.05
C MET A 72 -1.92 -9.81 4.84
N ASN A 73 -2.91 -9.25 5.54
CA ASN A 73 -4.01 -10.00 6.13
C ASN A 73 -5.17 -10.06 5.12
N ARG A 74 -5.27 -11.19 4.42
CA ARG A 74 -6.36 -11.44 3.48
C ARG A 74 -7.70 -11.52 4.21
N GLY A 75 -8.73 -10.90 3.66
CA GLY A 75 -10.06 -10.79 4.26
C GLY A 75 -10.21 -9.64 5.26
N MET A 76 -9.16 -8.86 5.52
CA MET A 76 -9.20 -7.65 6.34
C MET A 76 -8.95 -6.40 5.48
N GLU A 77 -7.69 -6.02 5.26
CA GLU A 77 -7.35 -4.87 4.40
C GLU A 77 -7.52 -5.13 2.91
N ILE A 78 -7.39 -6.39 2.48
CA ILE A 78 -7.49 -6.76 1.07
C ILE A 78 -8.12 -8.15 0.95
N SER A 79 -9.03 -8.29 0.00
CA SER A 79 -9.62 -9.58 -0.36
C SER A 79 -8.65 -10.44 -1.18
N ALA A 80 -8.81 -11.76 -1.15
CA ALA A 80 -7.89 -12.68 -1.83
C ALA A 80 -7.93 -12.51 -3.36
N ASP A 81 -9.12 -12.34 -3.92
CA ASP A 81 -9.39 -12.11 -5.33
C ASP A 81 -8.81 -10.79 -5.84
N VAL A 82 -8.81 -9.72 -5.03
CA VAL A 82 -8.12 -8.47 -5.42
C VAL A 82 -6.60 -8.63 -5.34
N ALA A 83 -6.09 -9.27 -4.29
CA ALA A 83 -4.66 -9.49 -4.12
C ALA A 83 -4.04 -10.32 -5.26
N ASP A 84 -4.82 -11.22 -5.86
CA ASP A 84 -4.41 -12.11 -6.95
C ASP A 84 -4.95 -11.66 -8.33
N SER A 85 -5.56 -10.46 -8.42
CA SER A 85 -6.11 -9.95 -9.68
C SER A 85 -5.03 -9.56 -10.69
N ASP A 86 -5.39 -9.49 -11.98
CA ASP A 86 -4.50 -9.00 -13.04
C ASP A 86 -4.00 -7.55 -12.83
N ARG A 87 -4.69 -6.78 -11.99
CA ARG A 87 -4.29 -5.41 -11.62
C ARG A 87 -3.35 -5.36 -10.42
N SER A 88 -3.11 -6.49 -9.77
CA SER A 88 -2.22 -6.59 -8.62
C SER A 88 -0.76 -6.68 -9.07
N VAL A 89 0.03 -5.67 -8.71
CA VAL A 89 1.47 -5.64 -8.98
C VAL A 89 2.30 -5.90 -7.73
N ILE A 90 1.71 -6.52 -6.70
CA ILE A 90 2.32 -6.69 -5.37
C ILE A 90 3.63 -7.50 -5.46
N VAL A 91 3.64 -8.59 -6.24
CA VAL A 91 4.82 -9.44 -6.41
C VAL A 91 5.93 -8.67 -7.13
N GLU A 92 5.57 -7.92 -8.18
CA GLU A 92 6.51 -7.10 -8.94
C GLU A 92 7.08 -5.96 -8.07
N GLN A 93 6.24 -5.28 -7.29
CA GLN A 93 6.64 -4.26 -6.33
C GLN A 93 7.72 -4.78 -5.36
N VAL A 94 7.51 -5.97 -4.78
CA VAL A 94 8.47 -6.58 -3.84
C VAL A 94 9.77 -6.94 -4.55
N ALA A 95 9.68 -7.51 -5.75
CA ALA A 95 10.85 -7.85 -6.57
C ALA A 95 11.68 -6.60 -6.93
N ASN A 96 11.01 -5.52 -7.34
CA ASN A 96 11.62 -4.22 -7.64
C ASN A 96 12.40 -3.66 -6.43
N GLY A 97 11.98 -3.98 -5.21
CA GLY A 97 12.71 -3.62 -4.00
C GLY A 97 14.13 -4.18 -3.94
N VAL A 98 14.43 -5.33 -4.56
CA VAL A 98 15.80 -5.87 -4.64
C VAL A 98 16.68 -4.96 -5.48
N SER A 99 16.22 -4.64 -6.71
CA SER A 99 16.95 -3.79 -7.65
C SER A 99 17.21 -2.39 -7.07
N ILE A 100 16.20 -1.80 -6.42
CA ILE A 100 16.35 -0.49 -5.78
C ILE A 100 17.38 -0.54 -4.64
N ARG A 101 17.34 -1.56 -3.78
CA ARG A 101 18.35 -1.71 -2.71
C ARG A 101 19.76 -1.90 -3.27
N MET A 102 19.91 -2.70 -4.32
CA MET A 102 21.21 -2.86 -4.99
C MET A 102 21.73 -1.54 -5.52
N ALA A 103 20.89 -0.74 -6.19
CA ALA A 103 21.26 0.57 -6.72
C ALA A 103 21.64 1.55 -5.60
N VAL A 104 20.86 1.61 -4.52
CA VAL A 104 21.15 2.47 -3.35
C VAL A 104 22.48 2.08 -2.70
N LEU A 105 22.72 0.79 -2.46
CA LEU A 105 23.97 0.31 -1.87
C LEU A 105 25.16 0.56 -2.80
N TYR A 106 25.00 0.36 -4.11
CA TYR A 106 26.03 0.67 -5.08
C TYR A 106 26.42 2.16 -5.03
N LEU A 107 25.44 3.07 -5.14
CA LEU A 107 25.73 4.51 -5.15
C LEU A 107 26.36 5.00 -3.85
N LEU A 108 25.95 4.46 -2.70
CA LEU A 108 26.46 4.91 -1.39
C LEU A 108 27.78 4.27 -0.97
N LEU A 109 28.03 3.00 -1.35
CA LEU A 109 29.16 2.22 -0.82
C LEU A 109 30.17 1.78 -1.90
N GLY A 110 29.76 1.67 -3.17
CA GLY A 110 30.58 1.16 -4.27
C GLY A 110 30.89 2.16 -5.39
N GLY A 111 30.10 3.24 -5.52
CA GLY A 111 30.11 4.16 -6.67
C GLY A 111 31.06 5.34 -6.57
N HIS A 112 31.79 5.51 -5.45
CA HIS A 112 32.82 6.53 -5.32
C HIS A 112 34.13 6.08 -5.95
N THR A 113 34.20 6.10 -7.27
CA THR A 113 35.50 6.26 -7.94
C THR A 113 35.73 7.75 -8.07
N LYS A 114 36.70 8.30 -7.32
CA LYS A 114 37.09 9.72 -7.40
C LYS A 114 37.32 10.09 -8.87
N GLU A 115 36.58 11.05 -9.40
CA GLU A 115 37.08 11.86 -10.50
C GLU A 115 38.26 12.66 -9.96
N GLN A 116 39.46 12.25 -10.37
CA GLN A 116 40.66 13.06 -10.24
C GLN A 116 40.51 14.22 -11.22
N VAL A 117 40.36 15.43 -10.69
CA VAL A 117 40.78 16.67 -11.35
C VAL A 117 41.64 17.45 -10.37
#